data_AF-K0FED3-F1
#
_entry.id   AF-K0FED3-F1
#
_cell.length_a   1.000
_cell.length_b   1.000
_cell.length_c   1.000
_cell.angle_alpha   90.00
_cell.angle_beta   90.00
_cell.angle_gamma   90.00
#
_symmetry.space_group_name_H-M   'P 1'
#
loop_
_entity.id
_entity.type
_entity.pdbx_description
1 polymer ?
#
loop_
_entity_poly.entity_id
_entity_poly.type
_entity_poly.pdbx_seq_one_letter_code
_entity_poly.pdbx_strand_id
1 'polypeptide(L)'
;MAVQVVGRSLMTSDQTEHQAKSVGAGGWVVSFLPGRTLTIEQATAAMQAAEAVAVVGALADQVGLTTLETVGLAIQESPWSRPLHEPCGRRTWRRGWLEH
;
A
#
# COMPACT_ATOMS: atom_id res chain seq x y z
N MET A 1 14.74 1.45 4.94
CA MET A 1 14.55 2.13 3.65
C MET A 1 15.20 3.49 3.73
N ALA A 2 16.28 3.69 2.98
CA ALA A 2 16.98 4.97 2.94
C ALA A 2 17.05 5.40 1.47
N VAL A 3 16.10 6.23 1.05
CA VAL A 3 16.25 6.99 -0.20
C VAL A 3 17.45 7.91 0.01
N GLN A 4 18.56 7.61 -0.66
CA GLN A 4 19.79 8.38 -0.52
C GLN A 4 19.84 9.46 -1.59
N VAL A 5 19.97 10.71 -1.17
CA VAL A 5 20.16 11.84 -2.08
C VAL A 5 21.66 12.05 -2.30
N VAL A 6 22.20 11.59 -3.43
CA VAL A 6 23.59 11.80 -3.84
C VAL A 6 23.71 13.18 -4.51
N GLY A 7 24.56 14.04 -3.96
CA GLY A 7 24.94 15.32 -4.59
C GLY A 7 23.81 16.32 -4.81
N ARG A 8 22.67 16.19 -4.12
CA ARG A 8 21.41 16.94 -4.39
C ARG A 8 20.83 16.72 -5.79
N SER A 9 21.34 15.74 -6.55
CA SER A 9 21.01 15.56 -7.95
C SER A 9 20.49 14.17 -8.30
N LEU A 10 20.63 13.19 -7.41
CA LEU A 10 20.25 11.81 -7.65
C LEU A 10 19.64 11.21 -6.38
N MET A 11 18.50 10.53 -6.50
CA MET A 11 17.92 9.68 -5.48
C MET A 11 17.99 8.23 -5.94
N THR A 12 18.53 7.36 -5.09
CA THR A 12 18.56 5.91 -5.30
C THR A 12 18.07 5.21 -4.03
N SER A 13 17.64 3.96 -4.19
CA SER A 13 17.24 3.09 -3.10
C SER A 13 17.98 1.75 -3.20
N ASP A 14 18.16 1.10 -2.07
CA ASP A 14 18.64 -0.28 -1.98
C ASP A 14 17.54 -1.31 -2.32
N GLN A 15 16.27 -0.91 -2.27
CA GLN A 15 15.12 -1.81 -2.43
C GLN A 15 14.49 -1.76 -3.84
N THR A 16 14.93 -0.83 -4.69
CA THR A 16 14.42 -0.72 -6.06
C THR A 16 15.51 -0.25 -7.01
N GLU A 17 15.50 -0.76 -8.25
CA GLU A 17 16.39 -0.30 -9.33
C GLU A 17 15.99 1.08 -9.87
N HIS A 18 14.82 1.58 -9.47
CA HIS A 18 14.38 2.91 -9.86
C HIS A 18 15.22 4.00 -9.20
N GLN A 19 15.37 5.10 -9.93
CA GLN A 19 16.08 6.28 -9.47
C GLN A 19 15.32 7.56 -9.83
N ALA A 20 15.58 8.62 -9.07
CA ALA A 20 15.16 9.99 -9.40
C ALA A 20 16.37 10.87 -9.71
N LYS A 21 16.29 11.72 -10.73
CA LYS A 21 17.36 12.66 -11.10
C LYS A 21 16.83 14.08 -11.06
N SER A 22 17.63 15.01 -10.52
CA SER A 22 17.35 16.44 -10.60
C SER A 22 17.61 16.94 -12.02
N VAL A 23 16.69 17.75 -12.54
CA VAL A 23 16.80 18.39 -13.85
C VAL A 23 17.03 19.91 -13.77
N GLY A 24 17.31 20.41 -12.56
CA GLY A 24 17.47 21.84 -12.28
C GLY A 24 16.16 22.54 -11.90
N ALA A 25 16.27 23.78 -11.41
CA ALA A 25 15.14 24.62 -10.97
C ALA A 25 14.17 23.94 -9.96
N GLY A 26 14.68 23.02 -9.14
CA GLY A 26 13.88 22.24 -8.18
C GLY A 26 13.07 21.10 -8.79
N GLY A 27 13.18 20.89 -10.11
CA GLY A 27 12.52 19.80 -10.81
C GLY A 27 13.28 18.48 -10.71
N TRP A 28 12.53 17.40 -10.61
CA TRP A 28 13.00 16.02 -10.57
C TRP A 28 12.26 15.15 -11.57
N VAL A 29 12.93 14.17 -12.13
CA VAL A 29 12.34 13.11 -12.95
C VAL A 29 12.58 11.77 -12.28
N VAL A 30 11.61 10.87 -12.36
CA VAL A 30 11.71 9.52 -11.78
C VAL A 30 11.62 8.52 -12.91
N SER A 31 12.51 7.53 -12.93
CA SER A 31 12.66 6.58 -14.04
C SER A 31 11.36 5.87 -14.46
N PHE A 32 10.48 5.54 -13.52
CA PHE A 32 9.18 4.89 -13.81
C PHE A 32 8.01 5.87 -14.06
N LEU A 33 8.26 7.18 -14.04
CA LEU A 33 7.26 8.23 -14.29
C LEU A 33 7.70 9.12 -15.47
N PRO A 34 7.80 8.56 -16.69
CA PRO A 34 8.28 9.33 -17.85
C PRO A 34 7.35 10.49 -18.17
N GLY A 35 7.94 11.59 -18.65
CA GLY A 35 7.20 12.80 -19.06
C GLY A 35 6.66 13.65 -17.91
N ARG A 36 6.95 13.32 -16.65
CA ARG A 36 6.58 14.13 -15.48
C ARG A 36 7.81 14.83 -14.89
N THR A 37 7.66 16.11 -14.59
CA THR A 37 8.59 16.87 -13.73
C THR A 37 7.93 17.04 -12.37
N LEU A 38 8.61 16.57 -11.33
CA LEU A 38 8.13 16.49 -9.96
C LEU A 38 8.94 17.42 -9.06
N THR A 39 8.36 17.82 -7.93
CA THR A 39 9.14 18.43 -6.85
C THR A 39 10.02 17.39 -6.14
N ILE A 40 10.94 17.85 -5.28
CA ILE A 40 11.76 16.96 -4.48
C ILE A 40 10.91 16.06 -3.55
N GLU A 41 9.85 16.60 -2.95
CA GLU A 41 8.95 15.83 -2.07
C GLU A 41 8.20 14.76 -2.87
N GLN A 42 7.69 15.12 -4.04
CA GLN A 42 6.98 14.19 -4.93
C GLN A 42 7.91 13.11 -5.47
N ALA A 43 9.14 13.44 -5.86
CA ALA A 43 10.13 12.46 -6.30
C ALA A 43 10.52 11.50 -5.16
N THR A 44 10.65 12.00 -3.92
CA THR A 44 10.88 11.17 -2.74
C THR A 44 9.71 10.22 -2.50
N ALA A 45 8.48 10.72 -2.54
CA ALA A 45 7.28 9.89 -2.40
C ALA A 45 7.15 8.84 -3.50
N ALA A 46 7.51 9.19 -4.75
CA ALA A 46 7.54 8.24 -5.85
C ALA A 46 8.60 7.13 -5.63
N MET A 47 9.79 7.48 -5.15
CA MET A 47 10.81 6.48 -4.79
C MET A 47 10.32 5.56 -3.67
N GLN A 48 9.69 6.11 -2.62
CA GLN A 48 9.10 5.30 -1.54
C GLN A 48 7.98 4.39 -2.04
N ALA A 49 7.16 4.84 -2.99
CA ALA A 49 6.16 4.01 -3.63
C ALA A 49 6.79 2.84 -4.40
N ALA A 50 7.90 3.08 -5.12
CA ALA A 50 8.64 2.02 -5.79
C ALA A 50 9.25 1.00 -4.81
N GLU A 51 9.79 1.46 -3.67
CA GLU A 51 10.25 0.58 -2.59
C GLU A 51 9.09 -0.27 -2.03
N ALA A 52 7.92 0.34 -1.80
CA ALA A 52 6.75 -0.37 -1.31
C ALA A 52 6.28 -1.45 -2.30
N VAL A 53 6.31 -1.16 -3.61
CA VAL A 53 6.00 -2.15 -4.65
C VAL A 53 6.98 -3.32 -4.63
N ALA A 54 8.28 -3.08 -4.41
CA ALA A 54 9.27 -4.15 -4.28
C ALA A 54 8.99 -5.05 -3.07
N VAL A 55 8.63 -4.46 -1.93
CA VAL A 55 8.23 -5.20 -0.72
C VAL A 55 6.97 -6.03 -0.98
N VAL A 56 5.95 -5.46 -1.64
CA VAL A 56 4.74 -6.19 -2.00
C VAL A 56 5.06 -7.36 -2.92
N GLY A 57 5.97 -7.19 -3.90
CA GLY A 57 6.40 -8.29 -4.77
C GLY A 57 7.01 -9.46 -4.00
N ALA A 58 7.95 -9.18 -3.09
CA ALA A 58 8.56 -10.22 -2.27
C ALA A 58 7.57 -10.94 -1.32
N LEU A 59 6.47 -10.27 -0.95
CA LEU A 59 5.38 -10.87 -0.16
C LEU A 59 4.39 -11.65 -1.05
N ALA A 60 4.10 -11.14 -2.25
CA ALA A 60 3.22 -11.77 -3.23
C ALA A 60 3.75 -13.15 -3.67
N ASP A 61 5.07 -13.24 -3.88
CA ASP A 61 5.75 -14.51 -4.20
C ASP A 61 5.51 -15.59 -3.14
N GLN A 62 5.38 -15.22 -1.86
CA GLN A 62 5.14 -16.17 -0.76
C GLN A 62 3.72 -16.76 -0.77
N VAL A 63 2.77 -16.06 -1.40
CA VAL A 63 1.39 -16.53 -1.55
C VAL A 63 1.09 -17.03 -2.97
N GLY A 64 2.11 -17.17 -3.81
CA GLY A 64 1.98 -17.69 -5.18
C GLY A 64 1.21 -16.76 -6.12
N LEU A 65 1.24 -15.45 -5.86
CA LEU A 65 0.59 -14.43 -6.67
C LEU A 65 1.62 -13.47 -7.25
N THR A 66 1.30 -12.84 -8.37
CA THR A 66 2.09 -11.71 -8.88
C THR A 66 1.79 -10.44 -8.08
N THR A 67 2.74 -9.50 -8.07
CA THR A 67 2.56 -8.19 -7.42
C THR A 67 1.27 -7.50 -7.83
N LEU A 68 0.93 -7.51 -9.13
CA LEU A 68 -0.28 -6.87 -9.64
C LEU A 68 -1.56 -7.59 -9.21
N GLU A 69 -1.55 -8.92 -9.17
CA GLU A 69 -2.69 -9.70 -8.63
C GLU A 69 -2.89 -9.41 -7.15
N THR A 70 -1.83 -9.45 -6.34
CA THR A 70 -1.90 -9.14 -4.91
C THR A 70 -2.45 -7.74 -4.65
N VAL A 71 -1.92 -6.72 -5.33
CA VAL A 71 -2.41 -5.33 -5.19
C VAL A 71 -3.85 -5.22 -5.68
N GLY A 72 -4.17 -5.79 -6.84
CA GLY A 72 -5.51 -5.74 -7.42
C GLY A 72 -6.56 -6.39 -6.53
N LEU A 73 -6.31 -7.60 -6.05
CA LEU A 73 -7.21 -8.33 -5.16
C LEU A 73 -7.36 -7.62 -3.82
N ALA A 74 -6.27 -7.14 -3.21
CA ALA A 74 -6.35 -6.43 -1.93
C ALA A 74 -7.15 -5.11 -2.00
N ILE A 75 -7.20 -4.46 -3.17
CA ILE A 75 -8.00 -3.24 -3.40
C ILE A 75 -9.47 -3.58 -3.70
N GLN A 76 -9.72 -4.64 -4.47
CA GLN A 76 -11.05 -4.98 -4.96
C GLN A 76 -11.86 -5.82 -3.96
N GLU A 77 -11.20 -6.72 -3.23
CA GLU A 77 -11.86 -7.59 -2.27
C GLU A 77 -12.24 -6.80 -1.02
N SER A 78 -13.52 -6.87 -0.67
CA SER A 78 -14.01 -6.25 0.55
C SER A 78 -13.46 -7.02 1.76
N PRO A 79 -12.92 -6.32 2.78
CA PRO A 79 -12.63 -6.96 4.05
C PRO A 79 -13.88 -7.69 4.56
N TRP A 80 -13.70 -8.89 5.08
CA TRP A 80 -14.83 -9.61 5.66
C TRP A 80 -15.52 -8.73 6.70
N SER A 81 -16.85 -8.75 6.67
CA SER A 81 -17.64 -7.98 7.62
C SER A 81 -17.20 -8.34 9.02
N ARG A 82 -16.75 -7.33 9.78
CA ARG A 82 -16.49 -7.51 11.19
C ARG A 82 -17.80 -8.03 11.81
N PRO A 83 -17.76 -9.12 12.58
CA PRO A 83 -18.95 -9.57 13.30
C PRO A 83 -19.46 -8.36 14.08
N LEU A 84 -20.60 -7.81 13.66
CA LEU A 84 -21.39 -6.98 14.55
C LEU A 84 -21.62 -7.91 15.74
N HIS A 85 -21.06 -7.54 16.88
CA HIS A 85 -21.41 -8.18 18.14
C HIS A 85 -22.92 -8.07 18.22
N GLU A 86 -23.66 -9.11 17.79
CA GLU A 86 -25.07 -9.20 18.07
C GLU A 86 -25.14 -9.11 19.58
N PRO A 87 -25.70 -8.03 20.15
CA PRO A 87 -25.85 -7.96 21.58
C PRO A 87 -26.87 -9.05 21.89
N CYS A 88 -26.32 -10.20 22.32
CA CYS A 88 -26.98 -11.46 22.64
C CYS A 88 -28.47 -11.21 22.83
N GLY A 89 -29.22 -11.38 21.73
CA GLY A 89 -30.62 -10.96 21.65
C GLY A 89 -31.29 -11.54 22.87
N ARG A 90 -31.79 -10.65 23.74
CA ARG A 90 -32.48 -11.00 24.98
C ARG A 90 -33.37 -12.16 24.63
N ARG A 91 -32.98 -13.36 25.08
CA ARG A 91 -33.84 -14.52 25.07
C ARG A 91 -35.05 -14.07 25.87
N THR A 92 -36.08 -13.65 25.15
CA THR A 92 -37.41 -13.48 25.68
C THR A 92 -37.75 -14.85 26.20
N TRP A 93 -37.47 -15.07 27.47
CA TRP A 93 -38.03 -16.19 28.22
C TRP A 93 -39.53 -16.02 28.05
N ARG A 94 -40.09 -16.80 27.13
CA ARG A 94 -41.53 -17.01 27.04
C ARG A 94 -41.94 -17.56 28.41
N ARG A 95 -42.37 -16.65 29.29
CA ARG A 95 -43.27 -16.97 30.39
C ARG A 95 -44.51 -17.58 29.75
N GLY A 96 -44.62 -18.89 29.84
CA GLY A 96 -45.69 -19.67 29.23
C GLY A 96 -45.70 -21.08 29.81
N TRP A 97 -45.60 -21.18 31.13
CA TRP A 97 -45.76 -22.42 31.89
C TRP A 97 -46.35 -22.06 33.25
N LEU A 98 -47.61 -21.63 33.28
CA LEU A 98 -48.36 -21.34 34.52
C LEU A 98 -49.87 -21.41 34.25
N GLU A 99 -50.33 -22.41 33.51
CA GLU A 99 -51.77 -22.70 33.41
C GLU A 99 -51.87 -24.22 33.20
N HIS A 100 -51.96 -24.98 34.30
CA HIS A 100 -52.70 -26.26 34.46
C HIS A 100 -52.35 -26.90 35.80
#